data_AF-A0A6M3KW18-F1
#
_entry.id   AF-A0A6M3KW18-F1
#
_cell.length_a   1.000
_cell.length_b   1.000
_cell.length_c   1.000
_cell.angle_alpha   90.00
_cell.angle_beta   90.00
_cell.angle_gamma   90.00
#
_symmetry.space_group_name_H-M   'P 1'
#
loop_
_entity.id
_entity.type
_entity.pdbx_description
1 polymer ?
#
loop_
_entity_poly.entity_id
_entity_poly.type
_entity_poly.pdbx_seq_one_letter_code
_entity_poly.pdbx_strand_id
1 'polypeptide(L)' 'MMKKGAKVRILFGGYDGYFGLILEEHTPTFNNPYTVKVLPLGPEILLFSNEMEEC' A
#
# COMPACT_ATOMS: atom_id res chain seq x y z
N MET A 1 -4.88 -2.92 -11.23
CA MET A 1 -3.45 -2.72 -10.96
C MET A 1 -3.30 -1.27 -10.53
N MET A 2 -2.95 -1.04 -9.25
CA MET A 2 -2.95 0.28 -8.61
C MET A 2 -1.67 1.03 -8.98
N LYS A 3 -1.73 2.36 -9.16
CA LYS A 3 -0.60 3.15 -9.66
C LYS A 3 0.16 3.85 -8.54
N LYS A 4 1.45 4.13 -8.78
CA LYS A 4 2.22 5.08 -7.97
C LYS A 4 1.45 6.40 -7.79
N GLY A 5 1.38 6.87 -6.56
CA GLY A 5 0.62 8.06 -6.15
C GLY A 5 -0.83 7.78 -5.77
N ALA A 6 -1.34 6.57 -5.95
CA ALA A 6 -2.69 6.22 -5.50
C ALA A 6 -2.76 6.24 -3.97
N LYS A 7 -3.90 6.73 -3.46
CA LYS A 7 -4.25 6.63 -2.05
C LYS A 7 -4.96 5.30 -1.83
N VAL A 8 -4.55 4.57 -0.81
CA VAL A 8 -5.13 3.27 -0.46
C VAL A 8 -5.55 3.25 1.00
N ARG A 9 -6.51 2.40 1.33
CA ARG A 9 -6.82 1.99 2.70
C ARG A 9 -6.11 0.66 2.97
N ILE A 10 -5.40 0.59 4.08
CA ILE A 10 -4.69 -0.61 4.52
C ILE A 10 -5.68 -1.53 5.25
N LEU A 11 -5.67 -2.82 4.91
CA LEU A 11 -6.62 -3.84 5.41
C LEU A 11 -5.95 -4.90 6.30
N PHE A 12 -4.65 -4.75 6.59
CA PHE A 12 -3.87 -5.79 7.25
C PHE A 12 -2.81 -5.24 8.21
N GLY A 13 -2.50 -6.03 9.24
CA GLY A 13 -1.41 -5.76 10.18
C GLY A 13 -1.67 -4.61 11.15
N GLY A 14 -0.59 -4.04 11.70
CA GLY A 14 -0.65 -2.97 12.71
C GLY A 14 -1.11 -1.60 12.19
N TYR A 15 -1.37 -1.48 10.89
CA TYR A 15 -1.86 -0.26 10.24
C TYR A 15 -3.25 -0.46 9.62
N ASP A 16 -3.96 -1.53 9.98
CA ASP A 16 -5.34 -1.75 9.52
C ASP A 16 -6.22 -0.52 9.78
N GLY A 17 -6.98 -0.11 8.75
CA GLY A 17 -7.83 1.08 8.76
C GLY A 17 -7.11 2.40 8.49
N TYR A 18 -5.77 2.45 8.48
CA TYR A 18 -5.03 3.66 8.09
C TYR A 18 -5.03 3.85 6.58
N PHE A 19 -4.82 5.09 6.15
CA PHE A 19 -4.59 5.42 4.75
C PHE A 19 -3.09 5.35 4.42
N GLY A 20 -2.79 4.98 3.19
CA GLY A 20 -1.44 4.97 2.64
C GLY A 20 -1.36 5.66 1.28
N LEU A 21 -0.14 6.02 0.87
CA LEU A 21 0.17 6.51 -0.47
C LEU A 21 1.16 5.55 -1.12
N ILE A 22 0.83 5.03 -2.31
CA ILE A 22 1.73 4.15 -3.06
C ILE A 22 2.93 4.99 -3.57
N LEU A 23 4.13 4.62 -3.17
CA LEU A 23 5.37 5.25 -3.61
C LEU A 23 6.03 4.53 -4.78
N GLU A 24 5.90 3.21 -4.81
CA GLU A 24 6.53 2.35 -5.82
C GLU A 24 5.71 1.07 -6.02
N GLU A 25 5.62 0.63 -7.26
CA GLU A 25 5.08 -0.66 -7.65
C GLU A 25 6.26 -1.56 -8.06
N HIS A 26 6.36 -2.73 -7.44
CA HIS A 26 7.40 -3.70 -7.76
C HIS A 26 6.90 -4.64 -8.87
N THR A 27 7.67 -4.73 -9.95
CA THR A 27 7.40 -5.54 -11.16
C THR A 27 7.12 -7.02 -10.85
N PRO A 28 6.43 -7.75 -11.76
CA PRO A 28 5.40 -8.70 -11.37
C PRO A 28 5.96 -9.95 -10.72
N THR A 29 5.72 -10.07 -9.43
CA THR A 29 5.78 -11.32 -8.68
C THR A 29 4.34 -11.73 -8.32
N PHE A 30 4.13 -12.96 -7.86
CA PHE A 30 2.81 -13.62 -7.71
C PHE A 30 1.71 -12.76 -7.02
N ASN A 31 2.06 -11.70 -6.28
CA ASN A 31 1.10 -10.82 -5.58
C ASN A 31 1.33 -9.29 -5.76
N ASN A 32 2.22 -8.85 -6.66
CA ASN A 32 2.60 -7.44 -6.91
C ASN A 32 2.79 -6.63 -5.61
N PRO A 33 3.98 -6.65 -5.00
CA PRO A 33 4.24 -5.84 -3.82
C PRO A 33 4.30 -4.34 -4.16
N TYR A 34 3.87 -3.52 -3.21
CA TYR A 34 3.87 -2.07 -3.30
C TYR A 34 4.56 -1.47 -2.08
N THR A 35 5.41 -0.47 -2.29
CA THR A 35 5.91 0.36 -1.19
C THR A 35 4.87 1.43 -0.90
N VAL A 36 4.33 1.43 0.32
CA VAL A 36 3.25 2.32 0.75
C VAL A 36 3.70 3.16 1.94
N LYS A 37 3.55 4.47 1.85
CA LYS A 37 3.76 5.39 2.98
C LYS A 37 2.47 5.53 3.78
N VAL A 38 2.49 5.16 5.06
CA VAL A 38 1.33 5.27 5.96
C VAL A 38 1.11 6.73 6.35
N LEU A 39 -0.14 7.20 6.28
CA LEU A 39 -0.57 8.56 6.61
C LEU A 39 -1.41 8.59 7.90
N PRO A 40 -1.21 9.58 8.80
CA PRO A 40 -0.17 10.62 8.79
C PRO A 40 1.16 10.15 9.42
N LEU A 41 1.25 8.88 9.85
CA LEU A 41 2.33 8.37 10.69
C LEU A 41 3.73 8.49 10.04
N GLY A 42 3.80 8.43 8.72
CA GLY A 42 5.04 8.58 7.95
C GLY A 42 5.89 7.33 7.67
N PRO A 43 5.74 6.14 8.30
CA PRO A 43 6.55 4.98 7.96
C PRO A 43 6.19 4.43 6.57
N GLU A 44 7.17 3.81 5.94
CA GLU A 44 7.00 3.11 4.67
C GLU A 44 6.96 1.61 4.94
N ILE A 45 5.96 0.94 4.37
CA ILE A 45 5.73 -0.50 4.53
C ILE A 45 5.56 -1.15 3.17
N LEU A 46 5.90 -2.43 3.09
CA LEU A 46 5.64 -3.26 1.92
C LEU A 46 4.27 -3.92 2.10
N LEU A 47 3.38 -3.75 1.13
CA LEU A 47 2.05 -4.37 1.11
C LEU A 47 1.81 -5.07 -0.21
N PHE A 48 1.05 -6.15 -0.18
CA PHE A 48 0.53 -6.82 -1.37
C PHE A 48 -0.83 -6.26 -1.78
N SER A 49 -1.19 -6.44 -3.05
CA SER A 49 -2.45 -5.90 -3.59
C SER A 49 -3.72 -6.34 -2.86
N ASN A 50 -3.71 -7.49 -2.18
CA ASN A 50 -4.82 -8.02 -1.40
C ASN A 50 -4.87 -7.52 0.06
N GLU A 51 -3.86 -6.76 0.49
CA GLU A 51 -3.75 -6.20 1.85
C GLU A 51 -4.18 -4.73 1.91
N MET A 52 -4.66 -4.19 0.79
CA MET A 52 -5.06 -2.79 0.66
C MET A 52 -6.13 -2.62 -0.42
N GLU A 53 -6.86 -1.51 -0.36
CA GLU A 53 -7.92 -1.15 -1.30
C GLU A 53 -7.72 0.29 -1.78
N GLU A 54 -7.82 0.52 -3.09
CA GLU A 54 -7.73 1.87 -3.68
C GLU A 54 -8.95 2.72 -3.26
N CYS A 55 -8.71 3.96 -2.85
CA CYS A 55 -9.73 4.91 -2.39
C CYS A 55 -10.21 5.86 -3.48
#